data_AF-A0A5C4LBM6-F1
#
_entry.id   AF-A0A5C4LBM6-F1
#
_cell.length_a   1.000
_cell.length_b   1.000
_cell.length_c   1.000
_cell.angle_alpha   90.00
_cell.angle_beta   90.00
_cell.angle_gamma   90.00
#
_symmetry.space_group_name_H-M   'P 1'
#
loop_
_entity.id
_entity.type
_entity.pdbx_description
1 polymer ?
#
loop_
_entity_poly.entity_id
_entity_poly.type
_entity_poly.pdbx_seq_one_letter_code
_entity_poly.pdbx_strand_id
1 'polypeptide(L)'
;MSDSKFVSSPLITPERLKGDRQAALSLLPDWAQHGVDLGDDIEAELSKFVVIVHGKGTDPITVELPLISTVILCELTRHGNSIVANPNRHGGEVYVKLSFARHAMDTMPISRIILNATEKKAVRQWAGPGKLDPDYLELAGAGNAKKAARAVAVKHAVELARDAGADAAEYEANLGRLFLMHDELVLKLADY
;
A
#
# COMPACT_ATOMS: atom_id res chain seq x y z
N MET A 1 -13.21 11.57 12.77
CA MET A 1 -12.77 10.80 13.95
C MET A 1 -13.42 9.41 13.89
N SER A 2 -13.01 8.58 12.94
CA SER A 2 -13.63 7.27 12.65
C SER A 2 -12.60 6.14 12.50
N ASP A 3 -11.30 6.42 12.33
CA ASP A 3 -10.26 5.39 12.21
C ASP A 3 -9.93 4.63 13.52
N SER A 4 -10.50 5.00 14.67
CA SER A 4 -10.11 4.39 15.95
C SER A 4 -10.39 2.89 16.01
N LYS A 5 -11.43 2.41 15.30
CA LYS A 5 -11.80 0.98 15.30
C LYS A 5 -10.80 0.12 14.56
N PHE A 6 -10.26 0.62 13.44
CA PHE A 6 -9.25 -0.11 12.69
C PHE A 6 -7.95 -0.17 13.49
N VAL A 7 -7.47 0.95 14.05
CA VAL A 7 -6.22 0.97 14.83
C VAL A 7 -6.23 -0.08 15.95
N SER A 8 -7.35 -0.24 16.64
CA SER A 8 -7.51 -1.20 17.74
C SER A 8 -7.95 -2.61 17.31
N SER A 9 -8.19 -2.86 16.02
CA SER A 9 -8.58 -4.19 15.53
C SER A 9 -7.38 -5.14 15.52
N PRO A 10 -7.58 -6.47 15.57
CA PRO A 10 -6.47 -7.39 15.42
C PRO A 10 -5.85 -7.25 14.02
N LEU A 11 -4.54 -7.47 13.90
CA LEU A 11 -3.78 -7.33 12.65
C LEU A 11 -4.38 -8.16 11.53
N ILE A 12 -4.40 -7.63 10.31
CA ILE A 12 -4.71 -8.42 9.13
C ILE A 12 -3.46 -9.26 8.83
N THR A 13 -3.54 -10.57 9.07
CA THR A 13 -2.45 -11.51 8.83
C THR A 13 -2.77 -12.42 7.65
N PRO A 14 -1.76 -13.01 6.97
CA PRO A 14 -2.01 -14.00 5.93
C PRO A 14 -2.91 -15.15 6.36
N GLU A 15 -2.76 -15.64 7.59
CA GLU A 15 -3.54 -16.73 8.13
C GLU A 15 -5.02 -16.34 8.28
N ARG A 16 -5.29 -15.11 8.73
CA ARG A 16 -6.67 -14.59 8.83
C ARG A 16 -7.30 -14.39 7.46
N LEU A 17 -6.54 -13.88 6.48
CA LEU A 17 -7.02 -13.72 5.10
C LEU A 17 -7.38 -15.06 4.45
N LYS A 18 -6.58 -16.10 4.68
CA LYS A 18 -6.81 -17.46 4.15
C LYS A 18 -7.95 -18.20 4.88
N GLY A 19 -8.13 -17.95 6.17
CA GLY A 19 -9.15 -18.62 6.99
C GLY A 19 -10.55 -18.03 6.86
N ASP A 20 -10.69 -16.73 7.11
CA ASP A 20 -11.96 -16.01 7.01
C ASP A 20 -11.71 -14.58 6.54
N ARG A 21 -11.74 -14.42 5.22
CA ARG A 21 -11.44 -13.14 4.54
C ARG A 21 -12.42 -12.05 4.94
N GLN A 22 -13.70 -12.37 5.03
CA GLN A 22 -14.73 -11.40 5.39
C GLN A 22 -14.52 -10.88 6.81
N ALA A 23 -14.21 -11.76 7.77
CA ALA A 23 -13.88 -11.34 9.13
C ALA A 23 -12.56 -10.54 9.18
N ALA A 24 -11.53 -10.96 8.43
CA ALA A 24 -10.24 -10.27 8.38
C ALA A 24 -10.35 -8.83 7.86
N LEU A 25 -11.25 -8.59 6.91
CA LEU A 25 -11.45 -7.30 6.24
C LEU A 25 -12.70 -6.55 6.72
N SER A 26 -13.36 -7.03 7.77
CA SER A 26 -14.58 -6.41 8.33
C SER A 26 -14.34 -5.03 8.95
N LEU A 27 -13.10 -4.76 9.37
CA LEU A 27 -12.68 -3.50 9.96
C LEU A 27 -11.49 -2.99 9.15
N LEU A 28 -11.78 -2.28 8.06
CA LEU A 28 -10.78 -1.56 7.27
C LEU A 28 -10.78 -0.07 7.61
N PRO A 29 -9.70 0.66 7.36
CA PRO A 29 -9.71 2.12 7.45
C PRO A 29 -10.73 2.70 6.47
N ASP A 30 -11.29 3.87 6.77
CA ASP A 30 -12.43 4.43 6.03
C ASP A 30 -12.17 4.54 4.52
N TRP A 31 -10.94 4.85 4.13
CA TRP A 31 -10.55 4.98 2.73
C TRP A 31 -10.59 3.65 1.95
N ALA A 32 -10.56 2.50 2.63
CA ALA A 32 -10.56 1.16 2.03
C ALA A 32 -11.90 0.42 2.14
N GLN A 33 -12.82 0.85 3.03
CA GLN A 33 -14.05 0.12 3.36
C GLN A 33 -14.99 -0.15 2.18
N HIS A 34 -15.03 0.73 1.18
CA HIS A 34 -15.93 0.61 0.02
C HIS A 34 -15.26 0.10 -1.24
N GLY A 35 -13.99 -0.29 -1.13
CA GLY A 35 -13.13 -0.55 -2.27
C GLY A 35 -12.72 -1.99 -2.50
N VAL A 36 -13.13 -2.89 -1.63
CA VAL A 36 -12.69 -4.30 -1.65
C VAL A 36 -13.85 -5.17 -2.09
N ASP A 37 -13.64 -6.04 -3.10
CA ASP A 37 -14.72 -6.83 -3.70
C ASP A 37 -14.99 -8.15 -2.97
N LEU A 38 -14.08 -8.85 -2.31
CA LEU A 38 -14.34 -10.19 -1.74
C LEU A 38 -14.87 -11.21 -2.77
N GLY A 39 -14.02 -11.52 -3.77
CA GLY A 39 -14.25 -12.66 -4.67
C GLY A 39 -13.77 -13.98 -4.06
N ASP A 40 -13.91 -15.07 -4.81
CA ASP A 40 -13.47 -16.40 -4.35
C ASP A 40 -11.94 -16.55 -4.32
N ASP A 41 -11.21 -15.80 -5.16
CA ASP A 41 -9.75 -15.89 -5.32
C ASP A 41 -9.05 -14.56 -4.95
N ILE A 42 -8.04 -14.62 -4.09
CA ILE A 42 -7.30 -13.44 -3.63
C ILE A 42 -6.27 -12.92 -4.65
N GLU A 43 -5.78 -13.76 -5.57
CA GLU A 43 -4.84 -13.37 -6.64
C GLU A 43 -5.57 -12.59 -7.75
N ALA A 44 -6.74 -13.08 -8.16
CA ALA A 44 -7.54 -12.46 -9.21
C ALA A 44 -8.33 -11.22 -8.74
N GLU A 45 -8.38 -10.95 -7.44
CA GLU A 45 -9.19 -9.87 -6.87
C GLU A 45 -8.51 -8.51 -6.96
N LEU A 46 -9.12 -7.60 -7.71
CA LEU A 46 -8.78 -6.19 -7.75
C LEU A 46 -9.57 -5.41 -6.71
N SER A 47 -8.87 -4.62 -5.91
CA SER A 47 -9.45 -3.61 -5.04
C SER A 47 -9.34 -2.23 -5.68
N LYS A 48 -10.36 -1.40 -5.45
CA LYS A 48 -10.49 -0.03 -5.95
C LYS A 48 -10.80 0.94 -4.83
N PHE A 49 -9.90 1.87 -4.51
CA PHE A 49 -10.20 2.93 -3.55
C PHE A 49 -10.04 4.32 -4.15
N VAL A 50 -10.71 5.30 -3.57
CA VAL A 50 -10.65 6.70 -4.04
C VAL A 50 -9.63 7.47 -3.20
N VAL A 51 -8.65 8.09 -3.87
CA VAL A 51 -7.70 9.00 -3.23
C VAL A 51 -8.01 10.42 -3.68
N ILE A 52 -8.19 11.33 -2.72
CA ILE A 52 -8.40 12.75 -3.00
C ILE A 52 -7.06 13.36 -3.43
N VAL A 53 -7.07 14.03 -4.58
CA VAL A 53 -5.90 14.77 -5.07
C VAL A 53 -5.86 16.12 -4.37
N HIS A 54 -4.76 16.40 -3.68
CA HIS A 54 -4.57 17.71 -3.06
C HIS A 54 -4.11 18.72 -4.12
N GLY A 55 -5.05 19.49 -4.64
CA GLY A 55 -4.83 20.51 -5.68
C GLY A 55 -6.10 21.31 -5.95
N LYS A 56 -5.99 22.58 -6.34
CA LYS A 56 -7.16 23.42 -6.65
C LYS A 56 -7.76 22.93 -7.97
N GLY A 57 -8.99 22.39 -7.93
CA GLY A 57 -9.74 21.96 -9.11
C GLY A 57 -9.28 20.61 -9.69
N THR A 58 -8.60 19.77 -8.91
CA THR A 58 -8.25 18.41 -9.33
C THR A 58 -9.28 17.40 -8.85
N ASP A 59 -9.80 16.60 -9.77
CA ASP A 59 -10.73 15.52 -9.45
C ASP A 59 -10.05 14.43 -8.60
N PRO A 60 -10.79 13.76 -7.71
CA PRO A 60 -10.30 12.58 -7.02
C PRO A 60 -9.93 11.48 -8.03
N ILE A 61 -8.94 10.66 -7.68
CA ILE A 61 -8.53 9.53 -8.52
C ILE A 61 -8.95 8.21 -7.90
N THR A 62 -9.48 7.32 -8.72
CA THR A 62 -9.70 5.92 -8.33
C THR A 62 -8.41 5.15 -8.56
N VAL A 63 -7.94 4.46 -7.52
CA VAL A 63 -6.74 3.63 -7.52
C VAL A 63 -7.18 2.18 -7.56
N GLU A 64 -6.67 1.41 -8.51
CA GLU A 64 -6.95 -0.01 -8.71
C GLU A 64 -5.66 -0.82 -8.55
N LEU A 65 -5.68 -1.84 -7.70
CA LEU A 65 -4.53 -2.66 -7.32
C LEU A 65 -5.01 -4.01 -6.72
N PRO A 66 -4.16 -5.04 -6.67
CA PRO A 66 -4.51 -6.33 -6.07
C PRO A 66 -4.94 -6.20 -4.61
N LEU A 67 -5.85 -7.07 -4.16
CA LEU A 67 -6.36 -7.06 -2.78
C LEU A 67 -5.24 -7.10 -1.74
N ILE A 68 -4.27 -8.00 -1.89
CA ILE A 68 -3.15 -8.13 -0.94
C ILE A 68 -2.31 -6.83 -0.85
N SER A 69 -2.18 -6.10 -1.96
CA SER A 69 -1.53 -4.79 -1.98
C SER A 69 -2.32 -3.76 -1.16
N THR A 70 -3.65 -3.79 -1.23
CA THR A 70 -4.52 -2.93 -0.42
C THR A 70 -4.41 -3.26 1.06
N VAL A 71 -4.37 -4.55 1.43
CA VAL A 71 -4.17 -4.98 2.82
C VAL A 71 -2.85 -4.44 3.38
N ILE A 72 -1.77 -4.56 2.62
CA ILE A 72 -0.46 -4.00 3.02
C ILE A 72 -0.58 -2.49 3.28
N LEU A 73 -1.27 -1.75 2.40
CA LEU A 73 -1.46 -0.31 2.58
C LEU A 73 -2.34 0.03 3.80
N CYS A 74 -3.37 -0.76 4.08
CA CYS A 74 -4.16 -0.65 5.31
C CYS A 74 -3.25 -0.80 6.53
N GLU A 75 -2.45 -1.86 6.58
CA GLU A 75 -1.52 -2.06 7.68
C GLU A 75 -0.51 -0.91 7.77
N LEU A 76 0.15 -0.53 6.68
CA LEU A 76 1.12 0.59 6.68
C LEU A 76 0.53 1.93 7.13
N THR A 77 -0.79 2.13 7.03
CA THR A 77 -1.50 3.35 7.45
C THR A 77 -2.14 3.25 8.84
N ARG A 78 -2.17 2.05 9.44
CA ARG A 78 -2.84 1.77 10.74
C ARG A 78 -2.52 2.76 11.84
N HIS A 79 -1.27 3.21 11.96
CA HIS A 79 -0.83 4.08 13.05
C HIS A 79 -0.56 5.54 12.62
N GLY A 80 -1.14 5.98 11.49
CA GLY A 80 -1.20 7.39 11.13
C GLY A 80 -0.44 7.81 9.88
N ASN A 81 0.24 6.89 9.17
CA ASN A 81 0.67 7.19 7.79
C ASN A 81 -0.57 7.41 6.91
N SER A 82 -0.40 8.12 5.79
CA SER A 82 -1.53 8.47 4.92
C SER A 82 -1.21 8.24 3.46
N ILE A 83 -2.23 7.88 2.67
CA ILE A 83 -2.13 7.83 1.22
C ILE A 83 -2.52 9.19 0.66
N VAL A 84 -1.65 9.77 -0.15
CA VAL A 84 -1.86 11.09 -0.76
C VAL A 84 -1.60 11.02 -2.25
N ALA A 85 -2.35 11.81 -3.02
CA ALA A 85 -2.11 11.99 -4.44
C ALA A 85 -1.78 13.46 -4.71
N ASN A 86 -0.65 13.69 -5.38
CA ASN A 86 -0.25 15.03 -5.80
C ASN A 86 -0.21 15.08 -7.34
N PRO A 87 -0.77 16.15 -7.95
CA PRO A 87 -0.64 16.36 -9.37
C PRO A 87 0.83 16.68 -9.70
N ASN A 88 1.39 16.02 -10.72
CA ASN A 88 2.70 16.39 -11.22
C ASN A 88 2.60 17.73 -11.96
N ARG A 89 3.37 18.73 -11.53
CA ARG A 89 3.36 20.11 -12.09
C ARG A 89 3.75 20.18 -13.57
N HIS A 90 4.32 19.12 -14.15
CA HIS A 90 4.89 19.13 -15.50
C HIS A 90 4.18 18.22 -16.52
N GLY A 91 3.06 17.56 -16.18
CA GLY A 91 2.46 16.64 -17.17
C GLY A 91 1.12 15.99 -16.85
N GLY A 92 0.35 16.49 -15.87
CA GLY A 92 -0.99 15.96 -15.58
C GLY A 92 -1.04 14.55 -14.96
N GLU A 93 0.10 13.85 -14.91
CA GLU A 93 0.21 12.57 -14.22
C GLU A 93 0.03 12.74 -12.71
N VAL A 94 -0.88 11.96 -12.12
CA VAL A 94 -1.11 11.93 -10.68
C VAL A 94 -0.41 10.72 -10.10
N TYR A 95 0.51 10.96 -9.17
CA TYR A 95 1.23 9.90 -8.48
C TYR A 95 0.69 9.73 -7.07
N VAL A 96 0.21 8.51 -6.78
CA VAL A 96 -0.20 8.11 -5.44
C VAL A 96 1.04 7.76 -4.62
N LYS A 97 1.13 8.34 -3.42
CA LYS A 97 2.27 8.17 -2.51
C LYS A 97 1.79 7.84 -1.10
N LEU A 98 2.58 7.05 -0.40
CA LEU A 98 2.53 6.94 1.04
C LEU A 98 3.28 8.13 1.65
N SER A 99 2.62 8.86 2.54
CA SER A 99 3.18 9.95 3.35
C SER A 99 3.33 9.48 4.79
N PHE A 100 4.49 9.77 5.37
CA PHE A 100 4.83 9.33 6.72
C PHE A 100 4.55 10.42 7.75
N ALA A 101 3.76 10.13 8.78
CA ALA A 101 3.18 11.13 9.70
C ALA A 101 4.22 12.08 10.34
N ARG A 102 5.41 11.57 10.66
CA ARG A 102 6.52 12.33 11.27
C ARG A 102 7.67 12.64 10.30
N HIS A 103 7.54 12.19 9.05
CA HIS A 103 8.56 12.32 8.02
C HIS A 103 7.92 12.72 6.69
N ALA A 104 7.27 13.88 6.67
CA ALA A 104 6.53 14.36 5.48
C ALA A 104 7.41 14.52 4.22
N MET A 105 8.73 14.66 4.37
CA MET A 105 9.67 14.73 3.24
C MET A 105 10.06 13.35 2.68
N ASP A 106 9.82 12.26 3.43
CA ASP A 106 10.21 10.91 3.07
C ASP A 106 9.16 10.14 2.25
N THR A 107 8.19 10.85 1.65
CA THR A 107 7.10 10.20 0.88
C THR A 107 7.60 9.20 -0.16
N MET A 108 6.83 8.12 -0.36
CA MET A 108 7.18 7.03 -1.28
C MET A 108 6.02 6.75 -2.24
N PRO A 109 6.24 6.74 -3.58
CA PRO A 109 5.23 6.26 -4.52
C PRO A 109 4.77 4.83 -4.19
N ILE A 110 3.45 4.61 -4.15
CA ILE A 110 2.87 3.30 -3.84
C ILE A 110 3.35 2.24 -4.84
N SER A 111 3.43 2.58 -6.12
CA SER A 111 3.91 1.69 -7.18
C SER A 111 5.31 1.10 -6.91
N ARG A 112 6.18 1.84 -6.20
CA ARG A 112 7.50 1.33 -5.77
C ARG A 112 7.40 0.31 -4.63
N ILE A 113 6.44 0.50 -3.73
CA ILE A 113 6.19 -0.45 -2.63
C ILE A 113 5.64 -1.74 -3.22
N ILE A 114 4.67 -1.65 -4.13
CA ILE A 114 4.03 -2.80 -4.80
C ILE A 114 5.08 -3.62 -5.56
N LEU A 115 5.82 -3.02 -6.49
CA LEU A 115 6.82 -3.73 -7.30
C LEU A 115 8.14 -4.07 -6.58
N ASN A 116 8.22 -3.91 -5.25
CA ASN A 116 9.45 -4.11 -4.50
C ASN A 116 10.67 -3.37 -5.11
N ALA A 117 10.46 -2.12 -5.53
CA ALA A 117 11.47 -1.39 -6.28
C ALA A 117 12.69 -1.09 -5.40
N THR A 118 13.81 -1.72 -5.76
CA THR A 118 15.11 -1.47 -5.11
C THR A 118 15.63 -0.07 -5.41
N GLU A 119 16.75 0.28 -4.79
CA GLU A 119 17.35 1.61 -4.89
C GLU A 119 17.66 2.03 -6.34
N LYS A 120 18.01 1.07 -7.19
CA LYS A 120 18.45 1.29 -8.57
C LYS A 120 17.35 1.14 -9.62
N LYS A 121 16.13 0.78 -9.19
CA LYS A 121 15.00 0.54 -10.11
C LYS A 121 14.04 1.72 -10.06
N ALA A 122 13.66 2.25 -11.22
CA ALA A 122 12.50 3.12 -11.36
C ALA A 122 11.26 2.27 -11.62
N VAL A 123 10.07 2.83 -11.36
CA VAL A 123 8.80 2.22 -11.78
C VAL A 123 8.21 3.08 -12.89
N ARG A 124 7.83 2.45 -13.99
CA ARG A 124 7.04 3.05 -15.07
C ARG A 124 5.62 2.50 -15.02
N GLN A 125 4.67 3.32 -15.42
CA GLN A 125 3.24 3.00 -15.44
C GLN A 125 2.69 3.28 -16.83
N TRP A 126 1.92 2.36 -17.39
CA TRP A 126 1.50 2.40 -18.80
C TRP A 126 0.01 2.63 -19.01
N ALA A 127 -0.84 2.24 -18.05
CA ALA A 127 -2.30 2.23 -18.20
C ALA A 127 -3.03 3.50 -17.68
N GLY A 128 -2.27 4.55 -17.35
CA GLY A 128 -2.80 5.83 -16.87
C GLY A 128 -2.86 5.96 -15.33
N PRO A 129 -3.16 7.16 -14.81
CA PRO A 129 -3.13 7.44 -13.37
C PRO A 129 -4.07 6.53 -12.58
N GLY A 130 -3.62 6.03 -11.43
CA GLY A 130 -4.43 5.17 -10.55
C GLY A 130 -4.45 3.69 -10.89
N LYS A 131 -3.99 3.26 -12.08
CA LYS A 131 -3.86 1.83 -12.43
C LYS A 131 -2.56 1.23 -11.89
N LEU A 132 -2.58 0.77 -10.64
CA LEU A 132 -1.42 0.27 -9.90
C LEU A 132 -1.33 -1.25 -9.83
N ASP A 133 -2.15 -1.96 -10.60
CA ASP A 133 -1.94 -3.39 -10.86
C ASP A 133 -0.53 -3.62 -11.44
N PRO A 134 0.24 -4.58 -10.92
CA PRO A 134 1.56 -4.92 -11.46
C PRO A 134 1.61 -5.22 -12.96
N ASP A 135 0.51 -5.69 -13.57
CA ASP A 135 0.42 -5.87 -15.03
C ASP A 135 0.57 -4.54 -15.81
N TYR A 136 0.28 -3.41 -15.14
CA TYR A 136 0.42 -2.06 -15.70
C TYR A 136 1.69 -1.33 -15.27
N LEU A 137 2.56 -2.00 -14.51
CA LEU A 137 3.77 -1.42 -13.94
C LEU A 137 5.01 -2.16 -14.44
N GLU A 138 6.13 -1.45 -14.62
CA GLU A 138 7.40 -2.07 -14.99
C GLU A 138 8.56 -1.51 -14.17
N LEU A 139 9.47 -2.39 -13.74
CA LEU A 139 10.76 -1.99 -13.17
C LEU A 139 11.77 -1.62 -14.26
N ALA A 140 11.98 -0.32 -14.48
CA ALA A 140 12.99 0.17 -15.40
C ALA A 140 14.36 0.35 -14.69
N GLY A 141 15.44 -0.10 -15.35
CA GLY A 141 16.81 -0.09 -14.81
C GLY A 141 17.54 1.26 -14.79
N ALA A 142 16.84 2.38 -15.08
CA ALA A 142 17.45 3.68 -15.30
C ALA A 142 16.96 4.76 -14.31
N GLY A 143 16.80 4.40 -13.03
CA GLY A 143 16.44 5.35 -11.98
C GLY A 143 17.65 5.96 -11.29
N ASN A 144 17.55 7.23 -10.87
CA ASN A 144 18.41 7.76 -9.81
C ASN A 144 18.32 6.86 -8.58
N ALA A 145 19.41 6.73 -7.83
CA ALA A 145 19.39 5.98 -6.57
C ALA A 145 18.31 6.54 -5.65
N LYS A 146 17.33 5.69 -5.30
CA LYS A 146 16.26 5.98 -4.35
C LYS A 146 16.39 5.04 -3.16
N LYS A 147 15.62 5.25 -2.10
CA LYS A 147 15.59 4.32 -0.96
C LYS A 147 14.86 3.02 -1.35
N ALA A 148 15.21 1.91 -0.70
CA ALA A 148 14.47 0.65 -0.80
C ALA A 148 13.05 0.84 -0.26
N ALA A 149 12.05 0.78 -1.15
CA ALA A 149 10.72 1.33 -0.86
C ALA A 149 10.01 0.62 0.31
N ARG A 150 10.02 -0.71 0.33
CA ARG A 150 9.40 -1.50 1.40
C ARG A 150 10.12 -1.33 2.73
N ALA A 151 11.45 -1.37 2.74
CA ALA A 151 12.24 -1.21 3.96
C ALA A 151 11.96 0.14 4.65
N VAL A 152 11.86 1.23 3.86
CA VAL A 152 11.49 2.55 4.40
C VAL A 152 10.05 2.56 4.93
N ALA A 153 9.11 2.01 4.17
CA ALA A 153 7.70 1.97 4.58
C ALA A 153 7.50 1.18 5.88
N VAL A 154 8.11 0.00 5.98
CA VAL A 154 8.08 -0.85 7.18
C VAL A 154 8.72 -0.11 8.36
N LYS A 155 9.91 0.47 8.19
CA LYS A 155 10.60 1.22 9.25
C LYS A 155 9.68 2.28 9.88
N HIS A 156 9.05 3.12 9.05
CA HIS A 156 8.20 4.20 9.56
C HIS A 156 6.88 3.69 10.16
N ALA A 157 6.28 2.63 9.59
CA ALA A 157 5.08 2.02 10.16
C ALA A 157 5.36 1.39 11.54
N VAL A 158 6.49 0.68 11.67
CA VAL A 158 6.93 0.03 12.93
C VAL A 158 7.28 1.07 14.01
N GLU A 159 7.89 2.19 13.62
CA GLU A 159 8.13 3.32 14.53
C GLU A 159 6.82 3.87 15.11
N LEU A 160 5.81 4.10 14.26
CA LEU A 160 4.49 4.57 14.71
C LEU A 160 3.75 3.53 15.55
N ALA A 161 3.84 2.24 15.20
CA ALA A 161 3.24 1.16 15.98
C ALA A 161 3.84 1.09 17.39
N ARG A 162 5.18 1.20 17.51
CA ARG A 162 5.88 1.25 18.80
C ARG A 162 5.41 2.42 19.64
N ASP A 163 5.31 3.60 19.05
CA ASP A 163 4.87 4.81 19.76
C ASP A 163 3.40 4.77 20.17
N ALA A 164 2.57 4.04 19.42
CA ALA A 164 1.19 3.75 19.76
C ALA A 164 1.04 2.66 20.84
N GLY A 165 2.15 2.05 21.30
CA GLY A 165 2.17 1.01 22.33
C GLY A 165 1.83 -0.39 21.83
N ALA A 166 1.89 -0.63 20.52
CA ALA A 166 1.69 -1.97 19.95
C ALA A 166 2.98 -2.82 20.03
N ASP A 167 2.84 -4.15 19.89
CA ASP A 167 4.01 -5.04 19.73
C ASP A 167 4.66 -4.79 18.36
N ALA A 168 5.72 -3.99 18.38
CA ALA A 168 6.44 -3.60 17.18
C ALA A 168 7.09 -4.78 16.44
N ALA A 169 7.52 -5.82 17.17
CA ALA A 169 8.18 -6.98 16.58
C ALA A 169 7.17 -7.89 15.88
N GLU A 170 6.02 -8.15 16.53
CA GLU A 170 4.91 -8.88 15.91
C GLU A 170 4.39 -8.14 14.66
N TYR A 171 4.26 -6.82 14.76
CA TYR A 171 3.78 -5.98 13.68
C TYR A 171 4.74 -5.96 12.48
N GLU A 172 6.04 -5.83 12.72
CA GLU A 172 7.07 -5.94 11.68
C GLU A 172 7.05 -7.32 11.01
N ALA A 173 6.97 -8.39 11.80
CA ALA A 173 6.87 -9.76 11.28
C ALA A 173 5.60 -9.98 10.47
N ASN A 174 4.47 -9.38 10.87
CA ASN A 174 3.22 -9.42 10.10
C ASN A 174 3.36 -8.73 8.73
N LEU A 175 3.91 -7.52 8.69
CA LEU A 175 4.18 -6.82 7.42
C LEU A 175 5.10 -7.64 6.51
N GLY A 176 6.14 -8.27 7.07
CA GLY A 176 7.03 -9.18 6.33
C GLY A 176 6.27 -10.34 5.68
N ARG A 177 5.39 -11.01 6.45
CA ARG A 177 4.58 -12.13 5.94
C ARG A 177 3.58 -11.68 4.86
N LEU A 178 2.97 -10.50 5.00
CA LEU A 178 2.09 -9.93 3.97
C LEU A 178 2.84 -9.60 2.68
N PHE A 179 4.04 -9.03 2.77
CA PHE A 179 4.87 -8.75 1.60
C PHE A 179 5.34 -10.01 0.89
N LEU A 180 5.67 -11.07 1.64
CA LEU A 180 6.00 -12.37 1.05
C LEU A 180 4.80 -12.95 0.30
N MET A 181 3.63 -12.97 0.93
CA MET A 181 2.39 -13.41 0.28
C MET A 181 2.05 -12.58 -0.98
N HIS A 182 2.30 -11.27 -0.94
CA HIS A 182 2.16 -10.42 -2.12
C HIS A 182 3.12 -10.84 -3.25
N ASP A 183 4.39 -11.11 -2.93
CA ASP A 183 5.40 -11.45 -3.93
C ASP A 183 5.09 -12.79 -4.60
N GLU A 184 4.63 -13.77 -3.82
CA GLU A 184 4.18 -15.07 -4.30
C GLU A 184 2.98 -14.94 -5.24
N LEU A 185 1.92 -14.25 -4.80
CA LEU A 185 0.65 -14.17 -5.54
C LEU A 185 0.73 -13.23 -6.73
N VAL A 186 1.33 -12.06 -6.54
CA VAL A 186 1.18 -10.95 -7.49
C VAL A 186 2.40 -10.79 -8.38
N LEU A 187 3.60 -10.83 -7.79
CA LEU A 187 4.83 -10.68 -8.57
C LEU A 187 5.30 -12.01 -9.15
N LYS A 188 4.69 -13.13 -8.75
CA LYS A 188 5.06 -14.50 -9.13
C LYS A 188 6.55 -14.77 -8.89
N LEU A 189 7.11 -14.11 -7.87
CA LEU A 189 8.46 -14.34 -7.39
C LEU A 189 8.36 -15.51 -6.41
N ALA A 190 8.34 -16.73 -6.93
CA ALA A 190 8.53 -17.92 -6.10
C ALA A 190 9.94 -17.88 -5.50
N ASP A 191 10.06 -18.23 -4.22
CA ASP A 191 11.31 -18.29 -3.44
C ASP A 191 12.53 -18.74 -4.27
N TYR A 192 13.60 -17.94 -4.23
CA TYR A 192 14.95 -18.30 -4.69
C TYR A 192 15.74 -18.95 -3.55
#